data_AF-A0A7R7ZNL3-F1
#
_entry.id   AF-A0A7R7ZNL3-F1
#
_cell.length_a   1.000
_cell.length_b   1.000
_cell.length_c   1.000
_cell.angle_alpha   90.00
_cell.angle_beta   90.00
_cell.angle_gamma   90.00
#
_symmetry.space_group_name_H-M   'P 1'
#
loop_
_entity.id
_entity.type
_entity.pdbx_description
1 polymer ?
#
loop_
_entity_poly.entity_id
_entity_poly.type
_entity_poly.pdbx_seq_one_letter_code
_entity_poly.pdbx_strand_id
1 'polypeptide(L)'
;MAISDLLNRRMRAKPDDDDDEEVYLEGSGSGSEQEQDEVSDQSDQEQDDGEGSGDEMMNDEQHEDDDDDDEEDDQEDIQSSLNNISFGALAKAQSSMGPRKTKRAKSSAPDGNAETQPANPLDDIRARIREAREQKQSSSSSKSSKYKDLERRSSKHAPMVQSTKHAVTRKRTIIEPPATARSRDPRFDPTVVGKNTHMPAAASEKAYAFLNDYRAKELKELKEQMAKTKDPFQKENLKKQVRSATDRMRESENRKREQKILAEHKKKEKELIREGKKSTPYYLKKSDLKKEVIMRKYNEMNSRDRAKALERRRKKVASKEIKEMPMERRGFEGGPPSRGDGGGMKRKRAA
;
A
#
# COMPACT_ATOMS: atom_id res chain seq x y z
N MET A 1 -9.14 -53.51 33.94
CA MET A 1 -9.18 -52.04 34.05
C MET A 1 -7.79 -51.48 33.70
N ALA A 2 -7.45 -51.39 32.40
CA ALA A 2 -6.12 -50.89 31.96
C ALA A 2 -6.21 -50.05 30.66
N ILE A 3 -7.42 -49.62 30.29
CA ILE A 3 -7.69 -48.89 29.04
C ILE A 3 -7.97 -47.41 29.33
N SER A 4 -8.31 -47.04 30.58
CA SER A 4 -8.64 -45.68 30.98
C SER A 4 -7.43 -44.73 31.08
N ASP A 5 -6.23 -45.23 31.39
CA ASP A 5 -5.03 -44.38 31.55
C ASP A 5 -4.39 -43.97 30.22
N LEU A 6 -4.68 -44.68 29.12
CA LEU A 6 -4.22 -44.31 27.78
C LEU A 6 -5.01 -43.14 27.18
N LEU A 7 -6.26 -42.93 27.61
CA LEU A 7 -7.11 -41.84 27.11
C LEU A 7 -6.86 -40.50 27.83
N ASN A 8 -6.27 -40.51 29.03
CA ASN A 8 -5.96 -39.28 29.78
C ASN A 8 -4.55 -38.71 29.48
N ARG A 9 -3.79 -39.32 28.56
CA ARG A 9 -2.56 -38.69 28.06
C ARG A 9 -2.93 -37.55 27.11
N ARG A 10 -2.63 -36.33 27.55
CA ARG A 10 -2.69 -35.11 26.75
C ARG A 10 -1.74 -35.27 25.54
N MET A 11 -2.26 -35.69 24.39
CA MET A 11 -1.54 -35.72 23.12
C MET A 11 -1.16 -34.28 22.76
N ARG A 12 0.12 -33.95 22.97
CA ARG A 12 0.69 -32.67 22.53
C ARG A 12 1.11 -32.86 21.07
N ALA A 13 0.70 -31.94 20.19
CA ALA A 13 1.09 -31.99 18.78
C ALA A 13 2.61 -32.11 18.66
N LYS A 14 3.07 -33.06 17.84
CA LYS A 14 4.47 -33.16 17.42
C LYS A 14 4.76 -31.87 16.61
N PRO A 15 5.76 -31.05 16.97
CA PRO A 15 6.15 -29.95 16.11
C PRO A 15 6.70 -30.51 14.79
N ASP A 16 6.30 -29.91 13.68
CA ASP A 16 6.80 -30.25 12.35
C ASP A 16 8.29 -29.88 12.30
N ASP A 17 9.17 -30.88 12.14
CA ASP A 17 10.63 -30.77 12.09
C ASP A 17 11.15 -30.09 10.79
N ASP A 18 10.28 -29.40 10.04
CA ASP A 18 10.61 -28.75 8.76
C ASP A 18 10.85 -27.22 8.85
N ASP A 19 10.79 -26.65 10.06
CA ASP A 19 11.07 -25.22 10.34
C ASP A 19 12.27 -24.98 11.29
N ASP A 20 13.12 -25.98 11.54
CA ASP A 20 14.24 -25.91 12.49
C ASP A 20 15.51 -25.18 11.98
N GLU A 21 15.31 -24.14 11.18
CA GLU A 21 16.30 -23.07 10.95
C GLU A 21 15.66 -21.69 11.20
N GLU A 22 14.69 -21.61 12.12
CA GLU A 22 14.33 -20.36 12.79
C GLU A 22 15.52 -19.84 13.61
N VAL A 23 16.40 -19.08 12.95
CA VAL A 23 17.19 -18.04 13.62
C VAL A 23 16.19 -16.97 14.07
N TYR A 24 15.62 -17.22 15.25
CA TYR A 24 14.47 -16.55 15.85
C TYR A 24 14.55 -15.02 15.82
N LEU A 25 13.47 -14.41 15.32
CA LEU A 25 13.18 -12.98 15.37
C LEU A 25 13.23 -12.44 16.81
N GLU A 26 13.92 -11.32 17.00
CA GLU A 26 13.70 -10.41 18.13
C GLU A 26 12.27 -9.81 18.00
N GLY A 27 11.28 -10.49 18.60
CA GLY A 27 10.08 -9.82 19.08
C GLY A 27 10.43 -9.01 20.33
N SER A 28 10.21 -7.70 20.30
CA SER A 28 10.35 -6.78 21.44
C SER A 28 9.36 -7.15 22.55
N GLY A 29 9.69 -8.16 23.35
CA GLY A 29 8.98 -8.54 24.57
C GLY A 29 9.88 -8.32 25.79
N SER A 30 9.95 -7.09 26.29
CA SER A 30 10.47 -6.82 27.63
C SER A 30 9.28 -6.79 28.59
N GLY A 31 8.80 -7.98 28.97
CA GLY A 31 7.89 -8.14 30.09
C GLY A 31 8.64 -7.91 31.40
N SER A 32 8.30 -6.83 32.08
CA SER A 32 8.49 -6.71 33.52
C SER A 32 7.12 -6.93 34.15
N GLU A 33 6.96 -8.07 34.79
CA GLU A 33 5.82 -8.39 35.65
C GLU A 33 5.88 -7.46 36.88
N GLN A 34 4.83 -6.67 37.08
CA GLN A 34 4.43 -6.16 38.38
C GLN A 34 2.90 -6.13 38.40
N GLU A 35 2.36 -6.64 39.50
CA GLU A 35 1.00 -7.11 39.70
C GLU A 35 -0.06 -5.98 39.76
N GLN A 36 -1.25 -6.33 39.24
CA GLN A 36 -2.61 -6.00 39.69
C GLN A 36 -3.06 -4.53 39.74
N ASP A 37 -3.99 -4.15 38.86
CA ASP A 37 -5.39 -3.92 39.28
C ASP A 37 -6.34 -3.99 38.07
N GLU A 38 -7.44 -4.72 38.23
CA GLU A 38 -8.53 -4.83 37.27
C GLU A 38 -9.50 -3.66 37.45
N VAL A 39 -9.81 -2.93 36.38
CA VAL A 39 -11.11 -2.27 36.21
C VAL A 39 -11.50 -2.28 34.73
N SER A 40 -12.70 -2.79 34.46
CA SER A 40 -13.38 -2.72 33.19
C SER A 40 -13.98 -1.33 33.01
N ASP A 41 -13.95 -0.77 31.81
CA ASP A 41 -15.11 -0.03 31.30
C ASP A 41 -15.13 0.04 29.77
N GLN A 42 -16.31 -0.28 29.23
CA GLN A 42 -16.69 -0.07 27.84
C GLN A 42 -17.28 1.33 27.74
N SER A 43 -16.82 2.16 26.82
CA SER A 43 -17.67 3.21 26.28
C SER A 43 -17.30 3.51 24.83
N ASP A 44 -18.23 3.08 24.00
CA ASP A 44 -18.51 3.49 22.63
C ASP A 44 -19.16 4.88 22.69
N GLN A 45 -18.68 5.84 21.89
CA GLN A 45 -19.41 7.06 21.56
C GLN A 45 -18.76 7.77 20.36
N GLU A 46 -19.43 7.64 19.22
CA GLU A 46 -19.33 8.53 18.06
C GLU A 46 -20.05 9.86 18.36
N GLN A 47 -19.50 10.99 17.86
CA GLN A 47 -20.21 12.00 17.06
C GLN A 47 -19.38 13.30 16.86
N ASP A 48 -19.58 13.88 15.66
CA ASP A 48 -19.75 15.31 15.37
C ASP A 48 -18.63 16.08 14.63
N ASP A 49 -18.81 16.12 13.30
CA ASP A 49 -19.03 17.28 12.42
C ASP A 49 -18.16 18.55 12.49
N GLY A 50 -17.71 19.00 11.31
CA GLY A 50 -17.04 20.28 11.13
C GLY A 50 -16.61 20.55 9.69
N GLU A 51 -17.59 20.81 8.82
CA GLU A 51 -17.37 21.35 7.47
C GLU A 51 -16.84 22.79 7.53
N GLY A 52 -15.98 23.16 6.59
CA GLY A 52 -15.43 24.51 6.46
C GLY A 52 -15.12 24.86 5.01
N SER A 53 -16.14 25.45 4.36
CA SER A 53 -16.10 26.33 3.17
C SER A 53 -14.82 27.19 3.15
N GLY A 54 -14.10 27.41 2.05
CA GLY A 54 -14.60 27.79 0.73
C GLY A 54 -14.89 29.29 0.70
N ASP A 55 -13.86 30.12 0.52
CA ASP A 55 -14.01 31.52 0.10
C ASP A 55 -12.78 31.92 -0.73
N GLU A 56 -13.00 32.07 -2.04
CA GLU A 56 -12.21 32.88 -2.93
C GLU A 56 -13.11 34.05 -3.36
N MET A 57 -12.56 35.25 -3.52
CA MET A 57 -12.57 36.03 -4.77
C MET A 57 -12.31 37.52 -4.50
N MET A 58 -11.45 38.12 -5.32
CA MET A 58 -11.54 39.54 -5.69
C MET A 58 -10.97 39.71 -7.09
N ASN A 59 -11.62 40.63 -7.81
CA ASN A 59 -11.22 41.31 -9.05
C ASN A 59 -11.54 40.60 -10.37
N ASP A 60 -12.07 41.23 -11.43
CA ASP A 60 -12.74 42.51 -11.73
C ASP A 60 -13.08 42.46 -13.24
N GLU A 61 -13.82 43.47 -13.69
CA GLU A 61 -13.89 44.00 -15.05
C GLU A 61 -15.17 43.71 -15.86
N GLN A 62 -15.89 44.81 -16.00
CA GLN A 62 -17.10 45.12 -16.77
C GLN A 62 -16.89 45.01 -18.28
N HIS A 63 -17.98 44.76 -19.01
CA HIS A 63 -18.39 45.60 -20.14
C HIS A 63 -19.87 45.38 -20.48
N GLU A 64 -20.54 46.49 -20.79
CA GLU A 64 -21.97 46.70 -21.02
C GLU A 64 -22.39 46.53 -22.50
N ASP A 65 -23.70 46.75 -22.72
CA ASP A 65 -24.46 47.09 -23.95
C ASP A 65 -25.15 45.91 -24.69
N ASP A 66 -26.36 46.02 -25.24
CA ASP A 66 -27.62 46.77 -24.99
C ASP A 66 -28.69 46.19 -25.98
N ASP A 67 -29.98 46.45 -25.71
CA ASP A 67 -31.17 46.48 -26.63
C ASP A 67 -31.70 45.18 -27.34
N ASP A 68 -32.95 44.74 -27.10
CA ASP A 68 -34.29 45.17 -27.65
C ASP A 68 -34.47 44.80 -29.15
N ASP A 69 -35.61 44.40 -29.72
CA ASP A 69 -36.94 43.93 -29.33
C ASP A 69 -37.60 43.35 -30.64
N ASP A 70 -38.67 42.55 -30.50
CA ASP A 70 -39.77 42.19 -31.42
C ASP A 70 -39.66 42.13 -32.98
N GLU A 71 -40.29 41.10 -33.60
CA GLU A 71 -41.03 41.21 -34.88
C GLU A 71 -41.91 39.95 -35.14
N GLU A 72 -43.23 40.07 -34.93
CA GLU A 72 -44.28 39.04 -35.13
C GLU A 72 -44.97 39.13 -36.53
N ASP A 73 -44.25 39.37 -37.63
CA ASP A 73 -44.89 39.60 -38.96
C ASP A 73 -44.60 38.55 -40.07
N ASP A 74 -43.89 37.45 -39.80
CA ASP A 74 -43.34 36.58 -40.87
C ASP A 74 -44.21 35.40 -41.35
N GLN A 75 -45.40 35.16 -40.79
CA GLN A 75 -46.10 33.88 -41.03
C GLN A 75 -46.66 33.70 -42.46
N GLU A 76 -46.99 34.79 -43.16
CA GLU A 76 -47.54 34.72 -44.53
C GLU A 76 -46.45 34.56 -45.60
N ASP A 77 -45.24 35.06 -45.35
CA ASP A 77 -44.08 34.92 -46.25
C ASP A 77 -43.44 33.51 -46.22
N ILE A 78 -43.64 32.78 -45.13
CA ILE A 78 -43.17 31.39 -45.02
C ILE A 78 -43.96 30.46 -45.94
N GLN A 79 -45.26 30.70 -46.12
CA GLN A 79 -46.09 29.82 -46.96
C GLN A 79 -45.82 30.02 -48.46
N SER A 80 -45.56 31.26 -48.89
CA SER A 80 -45.22 31.58 -50.27
C SER A 80 -43.79 31.15 -50.62
N SER A 81 -42.85 31.25 -49.69
CA SER A 81 -41.48 30.72 -49.84
C SER A 81 -41.44 29.19 -49.86
N LEU A 82 -42.26 28.48 -49.09
CA LEU A 82 -42.38 27.01 -49.12
C LEU A 82 -42.81 26.46 -50.50
N ASN A 83 -43.68 27.17 -51.22
CA ASN A 83 -44.12 26.78 -52.56
C ASN A 83 -43.02 26.93 -53.64
N ASN A 84 -41.96 27.71 -53.37
CA ASN A 84 -40.85 27.94 -54.28
C ASN A 84 -39.64 27.01 -54.04
N ILE A 85 -39.70 26.14 -53.02
CA ILE A 85 -38.59 25.22 -52.70
C ILE A 85 -38.73 23.95 -53.54
N SER A 86 -37.71 23.62 -54.33
CA SER A 86 -37.71 22.40 -55.12
C SER A 86 -37.63 21.15 -54.24
N PHE A 87 -38.28 20.07 -54.68
CA PHE A 87 -38.33 18.80 -53.95
C PHE A 87 -36.93 18.25 -53.60
N GLY A 88 -35.90 18.53 -54.40
CA GLY A 88 -34.53 18.12 -54.12
C GLY A 88 -33.90 18.87 -52.94
N ALA A 89 -34.22 20.15 -52.75
CA ALA A 89 -33.80 20.92 -51.59
C ALA A 89 -34.49 20.42 -50.31
N LEU A 90 -35.78 20.06 -50.42
CA LEU A 90 -36.55 19.41 -49.34
C LEU A 90 -35.97 18.04 -48.94
N ALA A 91 -35.59 17.20 -49.90
CA ALA A 91 -34.97 15.90 -49.62
C ALA A 91 -33.58 16.04 -48.96
N LYS A 92 -32.80 17.05 -49.38
CA LYS A 92 -31.50 17.37 -48.77
C LYS A 92 -31.67 17.89 -47.35
N ALA A 93 -32.68 18.74 -47.11
CA ALA A 93 -33.03 19.21 -45.77
C ALA A 93 -33.48 18.06 -44.87
N GLN A 94 -34.35 17.17 -45.35
CA GLN A 94 -34.80 15.97 -44.62
C GLN A 94 -33.66 14.98 -44.32
N SER A 95 -32.65 14.89 -45.19
CA SER A 95 -31.47 14.04 -44.93
C SER A 95 -30.51 14.68 -43.92
N SER A 96 -30.51 16.02 -43.83
CA SER A 96 -29.72 16.75 -42.84
C SER A 96 -30.41 16.83 -41.47
N MET A 97 -31.75 16.84 -41.45
CA MET A 97 -32.57 16.75 -40.25
C MET A 97 -32.74 15.26 -39.89
N GLY A 98 -31.88 14.73 -39.03
CA GLY A 98 -31.93 13.35 -38.55
C GLY A 98 -33.34 12.91 -38.07
N PRO A 99 -33.59 11.59 -37.93
CA PRO A 99 -34.93 11.03 -37.77
C PRO A 99 -35.69 11.65 -36.59
N ARG A 100 -36.76 12.39 -36.90
CA ARG A 100 -37.67 12.95 -35.89
C ARG A 100 -38.43 11.80 -35.22
N LYS A 101 -38.14 11.54 -33.94
CA LYS A 101 -38.86 10.55 -33.11
C LYS A 101 -40.31 10.98 -32.93
N THR A 102 -41.22 10.45 -33.76
CA THR A 102 -42.65 10.52 -33.49
C THR A 102 -42.99 9.56 -32.36
N LYS A 103 -43.30 10.10 -31.17
CA LYS A 103 -43.87 9.35 -30.05
C LYS A 103 -45.31 8.94 -30.41
N ARG A 104 -45.54 7.66 -30.72
CA ARG A 104 -46.87 7.02 -30.62
C ARG A 104 -46.78 5.80 -29.71
N ALA A 105 -47.32 6.00 -28.51
CA ALA A 105 -47.92 5.09 -27.53
C ALA A 105 -47.52 3.60 -27.51
N LYS A 106 -46.95 3.16 -26.38
CA LYS A 106 -47.47 1.99 -25.66
C LYS A 106 -47.40 2.21 -24.16
N SER A 107 -48.57 2.12 -23.56
CA SER A 107 -48.96 2.33 -22.16
C SER A 107 -48.49 1.21 -21.23
N SER A 108 -47.90 1.59 -20.09
CA SER A 108 -48.14 0.96 -18.77
C SER A 108 -47.38 1.74 -17.70
N ALA A 109 -48.11 2.49 -16.86
CA ALA A 109 -47.65 2.89 -15.53
C ALA A 109 -47.84 1.70 -14.55
N PRO A 110 -47.22 1.67 -13.35
CA PRO A 110 -47.51 2.64 -12.29
C PRO A 110 -46.29 3.27 -11.58
N ASP A 111 -46.55 4.50 -11.13
CA ASP A 111 -46.06 5.28 -9.97
C ASP A 111 -44.64 5.10 -9.40
N GLY A 112 -43.95 6.25 -9.30
CA GLY A 112 -42.88 6.46 -8.32
C GLY A 112 -41.82 7.51 -8.71
N ASN A 113 -42.13 8.80 -8.47
CA ASN A 113 -41.21 9.82 -7.93
C ASN A 113 -39.81 10.04 -8.58
N ALA A 114 -39.65 11.13 -9.34
CA ALA A 114 -38.51 12.07 -9.24
C ALA A 114 -38.63 13.17 -10.31
N GLU A 115 -38.96 14.38 -9.87
CA GLU A 115 -38.72 15.61 -10.63
C GLU A 115 -37.20 15.86 -10.73
N THR A 116 -36.67 15.99 -11.94
CA THR A 116 -35.46 16.81 -12.15
C THR A 116 -35.46 17.33 -13.58
N GLN A 117 -35.77 18.62 -13.69
CA GLN A 117 -35.70 19.40 -14.92
C GLN A 117 -34.23 19.52 -15.38
N PRO A 118 -33.89 19.29 -16.66
CA PRO A 118 -32.59 19.65 -17.21
C PRO A 118 -32.60 21.15 -17.57
N ALA A 119 -32.17 22.00 -16.64
CA ALA A 119 -32.12 23.46 -16.86
C ALA A 119 -30.68 23.99 -17.03
N ASN A 120 -29.72 23.14 -17.43
CA ASN A 120 -28.36 23.60 -17.72
C ASN A 120 -27.96 23.19 -19.14
N PRO A 121 -27.81 24.13 -20.10
CA PRO A 121 -27.36 23.83 -21.47
C PRO A 121 -26.00 23.09 -21.51
N LEU A 122 -25.21 23.20 -20.44
CA LEU A 122 -23.96 22.47 -20.27
C LEU A 122 -24.13 20.95 -20.13
N ASP A 123 -25.24 20.47 -19.57
CA ASP A 123 -25.46 19.03 -19.39
C ASP A 123 -25.85 18.34 -20.70
N ASP A 124 -26.56 19.03 -21.58
CA ASP A 124 -26.81 18.59 -22.96
C ASP A 124 -25.51 18.55 -23.77
N ILE A 125 -24.64 19.56 -23.60
CA ILE A 125 -23.30 19.58 -24.24
C ILE A 125 -22.45 18.42 -23.71
N ARG A 126 -22.45 18.16 -22.40
CA ARG A 126 -21.72 17.03 -21.78
C ARG A 126 -22.23 15.68 -22.26
N ALA A 127 -23.56 15.52 -22.39
CA ALA A 127 -24.18 14.32 -22.91
C ALA A 127 -23.79 14.09 -24.39
N ARG A 128 -23.84 15.15 -25.21
CA ARG A 128 -23.45 15.11 -26.62
C ARG A 128 -21.96 14.80 -26.82
N ILE A 129 -21.09 15.35 -25.97
CA ILE A 129 -19.65 15.04 -25.99
C ILE A 129 -19.41 13.56 -25.61
N ARG A 130 -20.14 13.03 -24.63
CA ARG A 130 -20.05 11.63 -24.22
C ARG A 130 -20.49 10.70 -25.36
N GLU A 131 -21.62 10.99 -25.99
CA GLU A 131 -22.12 10.23 -27.15
C GLU A 131 -21.13 10.28 -28.33
N ALA A 132 -20.59 11.46 -28.66
CA ALA A 132 -19.58 11.60 -29.71
C ALA A 132 -18.30 10.81 -29.40
N ARG A 133 -17.90 10.73 -28.12
CA ARG A 133 -16.73 9.98 -27.67
C ARG A 133 -16.97 8.47 -27.73
N GLU A 134 -18.17 8.00 -27.38
CA GLU A 134 -18.57 6.59 -27.49
C GLU A 134 -18.66 6.15 -28.96
N GLN A 135 -19.21 6.98 -29.85
CA GLN A 135 -19.21 6.71 -31.30
C GLN A 135 -17.78 6.68 -31.89
N LYS A 136 -16.86 7.51 -31.38
CA LYS A 136 -15.45 7.48 -31.78
C LYS A 136 -14.73 6.25 -31.22
N GLN A 137 -15.07 5.81 -30.01
CA GLN A 137 -14.51 4.59 -29.42
C GLN A 137 -15.00 3.33 -30.15
N SER A 138 -16.29 3.23 -30.50
CA SER A 138 -16.85 2.11 -31.26
C SER A 138 -16.33 2.04 -32.71
N SER A 139 -16.06 3.19 -33.34
CA SER A 139 -15.39 3.23 -34.66
C SER A 139 -13.87 2.98 -34.60
N SER A 140 -13.23 3.21 -33.45
CA SER A 140 -11.82 2.85 -33.24
C SER A 140 -11.64 1.35 -32.92
N SER A 141 -12.59 0.74 -32.20
CA SER A 141 -12.57 -0.71 -31.92
C SER A 141 -12.84 -1.54 -33.17
N SER A 142 -13.62 -1.03 -34.13
CA SER A 142 -13.83 -1.66 -35.45
C SER A 142 -12.64 -1.53 -36.42
N LYS A 143 -11.64 -0.68 -36.13
CA LYS A 143 -10.35 -0.74 -36.86
C LYS A 143 -9.51 -1.95 -36.46
N SER A 144 -9.71 -2.51 -35.26
CA SER A 144 -9.06 -3.76 -34.86
C SER A 144 -9.70 -5.00 -35.51
N SER A 145 -10.98 -4.91 -35.93
CA SER A 145 -11.65 -6.00 -36.65
C SER A 145 -11.35 -6.02 -38.15
N LYS A 146 -10.89 -4.91 -38.76
CA LYS A 146 -10.41 -4.91 -40.16
C LYS A 146 -9.19 -5.80 -40.41
N TYR A 147 -8.45 -6.19 -39.36
CA TYR A 147 -7.37 -7.19 -39.46
C TYR A 147 -7.85 -8.62 -39.20
N LYS A 148 -9.12 -8.83 -38.82
CA LYS A 148 -9.70 -10.17 -38.66
C LYS A 148 -10.23 -10.77 -39.96
N ASP A 149 -10.36 -9.96 -41.02
CA ASP A 149 -10.69 -10.41 -42.38
C ASP A 149 -9.46 -10.74 -43.24
N LEU A 150 -8.25 -10.71 -42.66
CA LEU A 150 -7.10 -11.30 -43.34
C LEU A 150 -7.23 -12.83 -43.29
N GLU A 151 -7.31 -13.45 -44.46
CA GLU A 151 -7.38 -14.91 -44.62
C GLU A 151 -6.35 -15.59 -43.73
N ARG A 152 -6.84 -16.40 -42.78
CA ARG A 152 -5.96 -17.17 -41.91
C ARG A 152 -5.34 -18.29 -42.73
N ARG A 153 -4.05 -18.56 -42.50
CA ARG A 153 -3.36 -19.72 -43.06
C ARG A 153 -4.19 -21.00 -42.88
N SER A 154 -4.31 -21.80 -43.94
CA SER A 154 -5.07 -23.06 -43.94
C SER A 154 -4.43 -24.13 -43.05
N SER A 155 -3.11 -24.10 -42.85
CA SER A 155 -2.38 -24.97 -41.92
C SER A 155 -1.16 -24.26 -41.33
N LYS A 156 -0.55 -24.85 -40.29
CA LYS A 156 0.57 -24.24 -39.57
C LYS A 156 1.84 -24.08 -40.42
N HIS A 157 1.98 -24.89 -41.45
CA HIS A 157 3.11 -24.92 -42.38
C HIS A 157 2.78 -24.35 -43.77
N ALA A 158 1.56 -23.87 -43.99
CA ALA A 158 1.17 -23.26 -45.25
C ALA A 158 1.69 -21.81 -45.33
N PRO A 159 2.26 -21.38 -46.48
CA PRO A 159 2.59 -19.98 -46.72
C PRO A 159 1.31 -19.13 -46.77
N MET A 160 1.43 -17.85 -46.43
CA MET A 160 0.32 -16.90 -46.43
C MET A 160 0.62 -15.76 -47.40
N VAL A 161 -0.31 -15.46 -48.30
CA VAL A 161 -0.17 -14.32 -49.22
C VAL A 161 -0.36 -13.02 -48.43
N GLN A 162 0.62 -12.12 -48.52
CA GLN A 162 0.55 -10.79 -47.92
C GLN A 162 0.61 -9.73 -49.03
N SER A 163 -0.12 -8.64 -48.86
CA SER A 163 -0.10 -7.52 -49.82
C SER A 163 1.29 -6.88 -49.84
N THR A 164 1.81 -6.57 -51.03
CA THR A 164 3.07 -5.83 -51.22
C THR A 164 3.03 -4.42 -50.63
N LYS A 165 1.85 -3.89 -50.32
CA LYS A 165 1.65 -2.60 -49.63
C LYS A 165 1.95 -2.68 -48.13
N HIS A 166 2.01 -3.87 -47.55
CA HIS A 166 2.29 -4.05 -46.14
C HIS A 166 3.81 -4.09 -45.89
N ALA A 167 4.37 -3.00 -45.37
CA ALA A 167 5.79 -2.94 -45.03
C ALA A 167 6.12 -3.84 -43.82
N VAL A 168 7.19 -4.64 -43.94
CA VAL A 168 7.70 -5.48 -42.86
C VAL A 168 8.37 -4.62 -41.79
N THR A 169 8.04 -4.82 -40.52
CA THR A 169 8.65 -4.06 -39.42
C THR A 169 10.08 -4.53 -39.16
N ARG A 170 11.01 -3.60 -38.95
CA ARG A 170 12.42 -3.92 -38.63
C ARG A 170 12.62 -4.30 -37.16
N LYS A 171 11.66 -4.00 -36.29
CA LYS A 171 11.74 -4.19 -34.83
C LYS A 171 10.73 -5.23 -34.39
N ARG A 172 11.16 -6.15 -33.52
CA ARG A 172 10.29 -7.14 -32.89
C ARG A 172 9.54 -6.49 -31.72
N THR A 173 8.21 -6.44 -31.77
CA THR A 173 7.37 -6.03 -30.64
C THR A 173 7.31 -7.15 -29.61
N ILE A 174 8.09 -7.02 -28.52
CA ILE A 174 8.14 -8.03 -27.44
C ILE A 174 6.97 -7.85 -26.47
N ILE A 175 6.51 -6.62 -26.28
CA ILE A 175 5.37 -6.27 -25.44
C ILE A 175 4.41 -5.46 -26.32
N GLU A 176 3.18 -5.93 -26.46
CA GLU A 176 2.14 -5.21 -27.17
C GLU A 176 1.68 -4.03 -26.32
N PRO A 177 1.85 -2.77 -26.76
CA PRO A 177 1.36 -1.64 -26.01
C PRO A 177 -0.18 -1.70 -25.94
N PRO A 178 -0.79 -1.20 -24.85
CA PRO A 178 -2.24 -1.15 -24.76
C PRO A 178 -2.82 -0.35 -25.93
N ALA A 179 -3.90 -0.85 -26.53
CA ALA A 179 -4.51 -0.27 -27.73
C ALA A 179 -4.97 1.20 -27.55
N THR A 180 -5.22 1.63 -26.31
CA THR A 180 -5.52 3.02 -25.97
C THR A 180 -4.46 3.57 -25.02
N ALA A 181 -3.90 4.73 -25.37
CA ALA A 181 -3.09 5.51 -24.45
C ALA A 181 -3.99 5.93 -23.28
N ARG A 182 -3.66 5.46 -22.07
CA ARG A 182 -4.41 5.84 -20.87
C ARG A 182 -4.22 7.33 -20.64
N SER A 183 -5.31 8.10 -20.63
CA SER A 183 -5.28 9.49 -20.18
C SER A 183 -4.93 9.50 -18.70
N ARG A 184 -3.67 9.78 -18.38
CA ARG A 184 -3.19 9.91 -17.00
C ARG A 184 -3.15 11.38 -16.63
N ASP A 185 -3.61 11.69 -15.42
CA ASP A 185 -3.42 13.01 -14.83
C ASP A 185 -1.90 13.27 -14.70
N PRO A 186 -1.37 14.39 -15.22
CA PRO A 186 0.06 14.69 -15.14
C PRO A 186 0.60 14.73 -13.71
N ARG A 187 -0.25 15.02 -12.71
CA ARG A 187 0.12 14.97 -11.28
C ARG A 187 0.35 13.56 -10.75
N PHE A 188 -0.14 12.56 -11.46
CA PHE A 188 0.00 11.13 -11.12
C PHE A 188 0.66 10.34 -12.24
N ASP A 189 1.13 11.00 -13.31
CA ASP A 189 1.88 10.34 -14.36
C ASP A 189 3.31 10.10 -13.87
N PRO A 190 3.74 8.83 -13.70
CA PRO A 190 5.09 8.53 -13.19
C PRO A 190 6.20 9.06 -14.11
N THR A 191 5.89 9.42 -15.36
CA THR A 191 6.84 10.06 -16.28
C THR A 191 7.00 11.55 -16.03
N VAL A 192 5.96 12.24 -15.53
CA VAL A 192 5.91 13.71 -15.31
C VAL A 192 6.23 14.07 -13.86
N VAL A 193 5.66 13.32 -12.90
CA VAL A 193 5.88 13.49 -11.45
C VAL A 193 7.35 13.26 -11.05
N GLY A 194 8.14 12.73 -11.98
CA GLY A 194 9.57 12.57 -11.84
C GLY A 194 9.91 11.48 -10.84
N LYS A 195 11.18 11.06 -10.87
CA LYS A 195 11.73 10.01 -10.00
C LYS A 195 11.67 10.37 -8.50
N ASN A 196 11.30 11.60 -8.16
CA ASN A 196 11.37 12.19 -6.82
C ASN A 196 10.28 11.66 -5.88
N THR A 197 9.08 11.35 -6.38
CA THR A 197 7.97 10.82 -5.57
C THR A 197 8.14 9.33 -5.25
N HIS A 198 8.91 8.62 -6.07
CA HIS A 198 9.27 7.22 -5.86
C HIS A 198 10.78 7.04 -5.86
N MET A 199 11.47 7.86 -5.06
CA MET A 199 12.91 7.69 -4.90
C MET A 199 13.19 6.32 -4.27
N PRO A 200 14.16 5.56 -4.81
CA PRO A 200 14.57 4.31 -4.17
C PRO A 200 15.06 4.63 -2.76
N ALA A 201 14.72 3.77 -1.78
CA ALA A 201 14.99 4.02 -0.36
C ALA A 201 16.47 4.38 -0.06
N ALA A 202 17.43 3.81 -0.81
CA ALA A 202 18.84 4.14 -0.67
C ALA A 202 19.18 5.59 -1.10
N ALA A 203 18.50 6.12 -2.12
CA ALA A 203 18.71 7.48 -2.59
C ALA A 203 18.07 8.50 -1.64
N SER A 204 16.87 8.21 -1.12
CA SER A 204 16.25 9.05 -0.09
C SER A 204 17.05 9.04 1.20
N GLU A 205 17.54 7.87 1.65
CA GLU A 205 18.40 7.80 2.83
C GLU A 205 19.69 8.61 2.67
N LYS A 206 20.27 8.64 1.47
CA LYS A 206 21.44 9.46 1.17
C LYS A 206 21.11 10.96 1.12
N ALA A 207 20.00 11.33 0.46
CA ALA A 207 19.57 12.72 0.34
C ALA A 207 19.20 13.32 1.71
N TYR A 208 18.58 12.51 2.58
CA TYR A 208 18.16 12.90 3.92
C TYR A 208 19.07 12.35 5.03
N ALA A 209 20.35 12.12 4.72
CA ALA A 209 21.30 11.56 5.69
C ALA A 209 21.47 12.45 6.94
N PHE A 210 21.31 13.76 6.79
CA PHE A 210 21.36 14.75 7.87
C PHE A 210 20.35 14.47 8.98
N LEU A 211 19.19 13.85 8.67
CA LEU A 211 18.17 13.53 9.68
C LEU A 211 18.70 12.62 10.79
N ASN A 212 19.75 11.83 10.52
CA ASN A 212 20.39 11.03 11.57
C ASN A 212 21.07 11.90 12.63
N ASP A 213 21.66 13.03 12.22
CA ASP A 213 22.31 13.98 13.13
C ASP A 213 21.26 14.71 13.98
N TYR A 214 20.12 15.08 13.38
CA TYR A 214 19.00 15.68 14.11
C TYR A 214 18.43 14.71 15.15
N ARG A 215 18.16 13.45 14.76
CA ARG A 215 17.70 12.40 15.69
C ARG A 215 18.68 12.16 16.84
N ALA A 216 19.99 12.21 16.55
CA ALA A 216 21.02 12.06 17.59
C ALA A 216 21.04 13.25 18.56
N LYS A 217 20.81 14.47 18.08
CA LYS A 217 20.67 15.67 18.92
C LYS A 217 19.40 15.63 19.76
N GLU A 218 18.26 15.30 19.16
CA GLU A 218 16.97 15.11 19.84
C GLU A 218 17.08 14.09 20.97
N LEU A 219 17.76 12.96 20.74
CA LEU A 219 18.02 11.96 21.78
C LEU A 219 18.87 12.47 22.95
N LYS A 220 19.81 13.40 22.71
CA LYS A 220 20.58 14.03 23.78
C LYS A 220 19.69 15.00 24.57
N GLU A 221 18.93 15.81 23.88
CA GLU A 221 18.00 16.77 24.47
C GLU A 221 16.95 16.06 25.35
N LEU A 222 16.30 15.00 24.86
CA LEU A 222 15.32 14.23 25.64
C LEU A 222 15.94 13.62 26.90
N LYS A 223 17.21 13.19 26.85
CA LYS A 223 17.94 12.68 28.02
C LYS A 223 18.25 13.79 29.02
N GLU A 224 18.62 14.97 28.55
CA GLU A 224 18.85 16.13 29.41
C GLU A 224 17.56 16.61 30.06
N GLN A 225 16.45 16.67 29.31
CA GLN A 225 15.13 16.98 29.85
C GLN A 225 14.75 15.96 30.93
N MET A 226 14.89 14.65 30.67
CA MET A 226 14.63 13.59 31.65
C MET A 226 15.46 13.74 32.93
N ALA A 227 16.70 14.23 32.83
CA ALA A 227 17.57 14.48 33.97
C ALA A 227 17.15 15.73 34.76
N LYS A 228 16.63 16.76 34.08
CA LYS A 228 16.17 18.04 34.69
C LYS A 228 14.79 17.92 35.33
N THR A 229 13.89 17.12 34.75
CA THR A 229 12.52 16.95 35.25
C THR A 229 12.48 16.18 36.56
N LYS A 230 11.76 16.75 37.54
CA LYS A 230 11.53 16.14 38.87
C LYS A 230 10.18 15.42 38.97
N ASP A 231 9.20 15.85 38.18
CA ASP A 231 7.86 15.25 38.15
C ASP A 231 7.94 13.79 37.65
N PRO A 232 7.45 12.81 38.43
CA PRO A 232 7.49 11.40 38.05
C PRO A 232 6.76 11.08 36.75
N PHE A 233 5.61 11.71 36.48
CA PHE A 233 4.80 11.39 35.30
C PHE A 233 5.49 11.85 34.02
N GLN A 234 5.96 13.10 34.01
CA GLN A 234 6.71 13.65 32.88
C GLN A 234 8.04 12.91 32.66
N LYS A 235 8.70 12.50 33.74
CA LYS A 235 9.92 11.69 33.64
C LYS A 235 9.66 10.31 33.03
N GLU A 236 8.54 9.67 33.33
CA GLU A 236 8.14 8.42 32.70
C GLU A 236 7.84 8.61 31.21
N ASN A 237 7.15 9.67 30.84
CA ASN A 237 6.85 10.01 29.44
C ASN A 237 8.15 10.26 28.65
N LEU A 238 9.06 11.05 29.20
CA LEU A 238 10.39 11.28 28.59
C LEU A 238 11.19 9.97 28.47
N LYS A 239 11.12 9.08 29.47
CA LYS A 239 11.74 7.76 29.40
C LYS A 239 11.15 6.89 28.28
N LYS A 240 9.82 6.93 28.08
CA LYS A 240 9.13 6.24 26.97
C LYS A 240 9.59 6.80 25.61
N GLN A 241 9.67 8.12 25.49
CA GLN A 241 10.14 8.78 24.26
C GLN A 241 11.61 8.44 23.96
N VAL A 242 12.50 8.54 24.96
CA VAL A 242 13.91 8.14 24.81
C VAL A 242 14.00 6.68 24.35
N ARG A 243 13.25 5.77 24.99
CA ARG A 243 13.23 4.35 24.57
C ARG A 243 12.80 4.21 23.11
N SER A 244 11.65 4.78 22.74
CA SER A 244 11.12 4.71 21.36
C SER A 244 12.11 5.26 20.33
N ALA A 245 12.69 6.44 20.59
CA ALA A 245 13.66 7.06 19.71
C ALA A 245 14.96 6.24 19.61
N THR A 246 15.46 5.69 20.71
CA THR A 246 16.63 4.80 20.67
C THR A 246 16.36 3.50 19.91
N ASP A 247 15.17 2.93 20.04
CA ASP A 247 14.80 1.69 19.35
C ASP A 247 14.64 1.93 17.84
N ARG A 248 14.04 3.05 17.42
CA ARG A 248 13.99 3.47 16.01
C ARG A 248 15.39 3.64 15.39
N MET A 249 16.31 4.28 16.12
CA MET A 249 17.71 4.43 15.66
C MET A 249 18.41 3.07 15.50
N ARG A 250 18.25 2.18 16.48
CA ARG A 250 18.80 0.81 16.42
C ARG A 250 18.21 0.00 15.26
N GLU A 251 16.91 0.10 15.03
CA GLU A 251 16.25 -0.58 13.91
C GLU A 251 16.79 -0.07 12.56
N SER A 252 16.95 1.25 12.41
CA SER A 252 17.56 1.84 11.22
C SER A 252 18.98 1.32 11.00
N GLU A 253 19.81 1.27 12.04
CA GLU A 253 21.16 0.72 11.96
C GLU A 253 21.18 -0.78 11.59
N ASN A 254 20.25 -1.57 12.14
CA ASN A 254 20.09 -2.98 11.78
C ASN A 254 19.76 -3.12 10.30
N ARG A 255 18.79 -2.35 9.80
CA ARG A 255 18.41 -2.33 8.38
C ARG A 255 19.59 -1.93 7.48
N LYS A 256 20.40 -0.95 7.88
CA LYS A 256 21.62 -0.57 7.15
C LYS A 256 22.65 -1.70 7.13
N ARG A 257 22.84 -2.43 8.25
CA ARG A 257 23.73 -3.59 8.31
C ARG A 257 23.26 -4.71 7.38
N GLU A 258 21.97 -5.02 7.37
CA GLU A 258 21.37 -5.98 6.43
C GLU A 258 21.59 -5.59 4.98
N GLN A 259 21.34 -4.33 4.63
CA GLN A 259 21.57 -3.82 3.27
C GLN A 259 23.03 -3.88 2.86
N LYS A 260 23.97 -3.56 3.75
CA LYS A 260 25.42 -3.65 3.50
C LYS A 260 25.83 -5.09 3.21
N ILE A 261 25.36 -6.05 4.00
CA ILE A 261 25.65 -7.48 3.80
C ILE A 261 25.12 -7.95 2.44
N LEU A 262 23.87 -7.60 2.11
CA LEU A 262 23.29 -7.91 0.81
C LEU A 262 24.09 -7.28 -0.35
N ALA A 263 24.54 -6.04 -0.20
CA ALA A 263 25.34 -5.36 -1.20
C ALA A 263 26.72 -6.01 -1.37
N GLU A 264 27.39 -6.36 -0.27
CA GLU A 264 28.66 -7.08 -0.27
C GLU A 264 28.53 -8.45 -0.94
N HIS A 265 27.49 -9.21 -0.61
CA HIS A 265 27.22 -10.51 -1.22
C HIS A 265 26.97 -10.39 -2.74
N LYS A 266 26.10 -9.45 -3.15
CA LYS A 266 25.84 -9.19 -4.57
C LYS A 266 27.10 -8.77 -5.32
N LYS A 267 27.98 -8.00 -4.69
CA LYS A 267 29.25 -7.58 -5.28
C LYS A 267 30.17 -8.79 -5.50
N LYS A 268 30.35 -9.63 -4.49
CA LYS A 268 31.18 -10.85 -4.56
C LYS A 268 30.66 -11.83 -5.64
N GLU A 269 29.36 -12.09 -5.68
CA GLU A 269 28.79 -12.98 -6.70
C GLU A 269 28.97 -12.40 -8.11
N LYS A 270 28.80 -11.09 -8.29
CA LYS A 270 29.05 -10.43 -9.57
C LYS A 270 30.52 -10.54 -10.00
N GLU A 271 31.47 -10.42 -9.07
CA GLU A 271 32.90 -10.60 -9.33
C GLU A 271 33.22 -12.05 -9.74
N LEU A 272 32.68 -13.05 -9.04
CA LEU A 272 32.88 -14.46 -9.38
C LEU A 272 32.29 -14.84 -10.74
N ILE A 273 31.16 -14.24 -11.11
CA ILE A 273 30.59 -14.42 -12.46
C ILE A 273 31.43 -13.72 -13.52
N ARG A 274 31.91 -12.50 -13.23
CA ARG A 274 32.80 -11.76 -14.13
C ARG A 274 34.11 -12.52 -14.37
N GLU A 275 34.64 -13.18 -13.36
CA GLU A 275 35.81 -14.07 -13.46
C GLU A 275 35.50 -15.42 -14.14
N GLY A 276 34.23 -15.76 -14.35
CA GLY A 276 33.80 -17.02 -14.95
C GLY A 276 33.85 -18.23 -14.01
N LYS A 277 34.20 -18.04 -12.73
CA LYS A 277 34.21 -19.12 -11.72
C LYS A 277 32.81 -19.62 -11.38
N LYS A 278 31.80 -18.75 -11.52
CA LYS A 278 30.39 -19.08 -11.34
C LYS A 278 29.61 -18.69 -12.59
N SER A 279 28.75 -19.59 -13.07
CA SER A 279 27.87 -19.31 -14.21
C SER A 279 26.54 -18.66 -13.77
N THR A 280 26.06 -19.00 -12.58
CA THR A 280 24.76 -18.53 -12.06
C THR A 280 24.94 -17.66 -10.81
N PRO A 281 24.14 -16.58 -10.66
CA PRO A 281 24.15 -15.77 -9.44
C PRO A 281 23.48 -16.50 -8.28
N TYR A 282 24.20 -16.58 -7.16
CA TYR A 282 23.62 -17.03 -5.90
C TYR A 282 23.02 -15.85 -5.14
N TYR A 283 21.89 -16.06 -4.48
CA TYR A 283 21.25 -15.06 -3.63
C TYR A 283 21.13 -15.62 -2.22
N LEU A 284 21.54 -14.82 -1.24
CA LEU A 284 21.52 -15.22 0.17
C LEU A 284 20.08 -15.48 0.63
N LYS A 285 19.85 -16.62 1.29
CA LYS A 285 18.56 -16.91 1.92
C LYS A 285 18.33 -15.96 3.09
N LYS A 286 17.06 -15.78 3.49
CA LYS A 286 16.71 -14.92 4.64
C LYS A 286 17.31 -15.42 5.95
N SER A 287 17.41 -16.74 6.16
CA SER A 287 18.06 -17.35 7.33
C SER A 287 19.55 -17.02 7.38
N ASP A 288 20.25 -17.21 6.27
CA ASP A 288 21.69 -16.95 6.16
C ASP A 288 22.01 -15.46 6.31
N LEU A 289 21.17 -14.58 5.75
CA LEU A 289 21.27 -13.14 5.97
C LEU A 289 21.19 -12.79 7.45
N LYS A 290 20.22 -13.34 8.19
CA LYS A 290 20.11 -13.11 9.63
C LYS A 290 21.35 -13.59 10.38
N LYS A 291 21.90 -14.77 10.04
CA LYS A 291 23.14 -15.28 10.63
C LYS A 291 24.30 -14.32 10.39
N GLU A 292 24.49 -13.84 9.16
CA GLU A 292 25.55 -12.89 8.82
C GLU A 292 25.39 -11.55 9.56
N VAL A 293 24.17 -11.03 9.66
CA VAL A 293 23.88 -9.80 10.42
C VAL A 293 24.24 -9.95 11.88
N ILE A 294 23.87 -11.09 12.48
CA ILE A 294 24.19 -11.39 13.87
C ILE A 294 25.70 -11.52 14.07
N MET A 295 26.39 -12.24 13.18
CA MET A 295 27.86 -12.37 13.22
C MET A 295 28.55 -11.00 13.13
N ARG A 296 28.16 -10.16 12.17
CA ARG A 296 28.68 -8.79 12.04
C ARG A 296 28.39 -7.95 13.28
N LYS A 297 27.17 -8.00 13.81
CA LYS A 297 26.76 -7.28 15.04
C LYS A 297 27.61 -7.68 16.25
N TYR A 298 27.89 -8.97 16.45
CA TYR A 298 28.77 -9.41 17.53
C TYR A 298 30.21 -8.98 17.27
N ASN A 299 30.72 -9.10 16.05
CA ASN A 299 32.10 -8.71 15.72
C ASN A 299 32.37 -7.21 15.94
N GLU A 300 31.39 -6.36 15.64
CA GLU A 300 31.45 -4.90 15.87
C GLU A 300 31.28 -4.50 17.34
N MET A 301 30.64 -5.34 18.15
CA MET A 301 30.38 -5.06 19.57
C MET A 301 31.66 -5.21 20.43
N ASN A 302 31.76 -4.41 21.50
CA ASN A 302 32.87 -4.47 22.45
C ASN A 302 32.98 -5.85 23.12
N SER A 303 34.18 -6.28 23.54
CA SER A 303 34.40 -7.58 24.20
C SER A 303 33.53 -7.82 25.43
N ARG A 304 33.40 -6.81 26.31
CA ARG A 304 32.56 -6.87 27.51
C ARG A 304 31.07 -6.99 27.17
N ASP A 305 30.61 -6.19 26.22
CA ASP A 305 29.21 -6.17 25.79
C ASP A 305 28.83 -7.46 25.07
N ARG A 306 29.74 -8.00 24.24
CA ARG A 306 29.62 -9.33 23.63
C ARG A 306 29.45 -10.42 24.70
N ALA A 307 30.34 -10.46 25.70
CA ALA A 307 30.29 -11.46 26.75
C ALA A 307 28.96 -11.39 27.52
N LYS A 308 28.52 -10.18 27.88
CA LYS A 308 27.24 -9.94 28.54
C LYS A 308 26.03 -10.35 27.68
N ALA A 309 26.08 -10.08 26.37
CA ALA A 309 25.04 -10.50 25.43
C ALA A 309 24.97 -12.03 25.30
N LEU A 310 26.12 -12.70 25.19
CA LEU A 310 26.22 -14.16 25.17
C LEU A 310 25.74 -14.79 26.48
N GLU A 311 26.09 -14.21 27.63
CA GLU A 311 25.62 -14.68 28.94
C GLU A 311 24.10 -14.57 29.06
N ARG A 312 23.52 -13.43 28.66
CA ARG A 312 22.06 -13.25 28.61
C ARG A 312 21.40 -14.26 27.66
N ARG A 313 22.03 -14.56 26.52
CA ARG A 313 21.53 -15.57 25.59
C ARG A 313 21.60 -16.97 26.21
N ARG A 314 22.71 -17.34 26.84
CA ARG A 314 22.89 -18.62 27.56
C ARG A 314 21.83 -18.78 28.65
N LYS A 315 21.61 -17.75 29.47
CA LYS A 315 20.56 -17.75 30.50
C LYS A 315 19.17 -17.92 29.91
N LYS A 316 18.84 -17.20 28.83
CA LYS A 316 17.54 -17.34 28.14
C LYS A 316 17.34 -18.74 27.55
N VAL A 317 18.37 -19.31 26.91
CA VAL A 317 18.33 -20.67 26.36
C VAL A 317 18.17 -21.68 27.49
N ALA A 318 18.98 -21.60 28.55
CA ALA A 318 18.84 -22.46 29.72
C ALA A 318 17.45 -22.34 30.38
N SER A 319 16.89 -21.13 30.50
CA SER A 319 15.53 -20.95 31.02
C SER A 319 14.46 -21.54 30.11
N LYS A 320 14.66 -21.51 28.78
CA LYS A 320 13.77 -22.17 27.82
C LYS A 320 13.88 -23.69 27.92
N GLU A 321 15.09 -24.23 27.97
CA GLU A 321 15.34 -25.66 28.19
C GLU A 321 14.69 -26.11 29.52
N ILE A 322 14.88 -25.37 30.61
CA ILE A 322 14.21 -25.63 31.90
C ILE A 322 12.68 -25.60 31.79
N LYS A 323 12.11 -24.72 30.94
CA LYS A 323 10.65 -24.64 30.71
C LYS A 323 10.15 -25.78 29.82
N GLU A 324 10.98 -26.29 28.92
CA GLU A 324 10.69 -27.40 28.02
C GLU A 324 10.81 -28.76 28.72
N MET A 325 11.63 -28.85 29.77
CA MET A 325 11.73 -30.04 30.62
C MET A 325 10.38 -30.38 31.28
N PRO A 326 10.06 -31.69 31.41
CA PRO A 326 8.89 -32.14 32.18
C PRO A 326 8.89 -31.56 33.59
N MET A 327 7.70 -31.24 34.11
CA MET A 327 7.50 -30.48 35.35
C MET A 327 8.19 -31.14 36.58
N GLU A 328 8.21 -32.47 36.61
CA GLU A 328 8.92 -33.31 37.61
C GLU A 328 10.42 -32.96 37.67
N ARG A 329 11.06 -32.80 36.50
CA ARG A 329 12.50 -32.50 36.39
C ARG A 329 12.83 -31.02 36.53
N ARG A 330 11.82 -30.15 36.55
CA ARG A 330 11.98 -28.69 36.70
C ARG A 330 12.29 -28.28 38.16
N GLY A 331 12.36 -29.24 39.09
CA GLY A 331 12.58 -28.99 40.51
C GLY A 331 11.28 -28.63 41.27
N PHE A 332 10.12 -28.88 40.66
CA PHE A 332 8.80 -28.77 41.31
C PHE A 332 8.40 -30.08 42.02
N GLU A 333 9.39 -30.88 42.42
CA GLU A 333 9.23 -32.12 43.19
C GLU A 333 9.54 -31.92 44.68
N GLY A 334 9.47 -30.67 45.14
CA GLY A 334 9.25 -30.32 46.54
C GLY A 334 8.03 -29.42 46.57
N GLY A 335 6.87 -29.99 46.92
CA GLY A 335 5.60 -29.25 46.96
C GLY A 335 5.70 -27.94 47.76
N PRO A 336 4.76 -26.99 47.57
CA PRO A 336 4.73 -25.77 48.37
C PRO A 336 4.82 -26.15 49.86
N PRO A 337 5.65 -25.48 50.69
CA PRO A 337 5.66 -25.76 52.12
C PRO A 337 4.22 -25.65 52.60
N SER A 338 3.71 -26.76 53.14
CA SER A 338 2.36 -26.86 53.69
C SER A 338 2.09 -25.62 54.52
N ARG A 339 1.06 -24.85 54.15
CA ARG A 339 0.51 -23.78 54.98
C ARG A 339 -0.18 -24.44 56.16
N GLY A 340 0.62 -24.93 57.10
CA GLY A 340 0.18 -25.68 58.26
C GLY A 340 1.16 -25.48 59.41
N ASP A 341 0.71 -24.64 60.33
CA ASP A 341 1.10 -24.57 61.75
C ASP A 341 2.32 -23.74 62.21
N GLY A 342 2.02 -22.89 63.20
CA GLY A 342 2.84 -22.22 64.21
C GLY A 342 4.35 -22.01 64.02
N GLY A 343 4.77 -20.73 63.98
CA GLY A 343 6.14 -20.36 64.36
C GLY A 343 6.58 -18.97 63.89
N GLY A 344 6.15 -17.92 64.59
CA GLY A 344 6.53 -16.54 64.29
C GLY A 344 8.04 -16.27 64.46
N MET A 345 8.80 -16.33 63.37
CA MET A 345 10.16 -15.79 63.31
C MET A 345 10.10 -14.27 63.09
N LYS A 346 10.10 -13.53 64.21
CA LYS A 346 10.31 -12.08 64.25
C LYS A 346 11.66 -11.75 63.60
N ARG A 347 11.63 -11.17 62.40
CA ARG A 347 12.80 -10.53 61.78
C ARG A 347 13.17 -9.31 62.63
N LYS A 348 14.22 -9.43 63.46
CA LYS A 348 14.86 -8.29 64.12
C LYS A 348 15.38 -7.36 63.02
N ARG A 349 14.79 -6.17 62.91
CA ARG A 349 15.42 -5.05 62.22
C ARG A 349 16.58 -4.59 63.10
N ALA A 350 17.81 -4.68 62.59
CA ALA A 350 18.93 -3.97 63.17
C ALA A 350 18.76 -2.48 62.87
N ALA A 351 18.93 -1.66 63.90
CA ALA A 351 19.00 -0.21 63.82
C ALA A 351 20.38 0.24 63.32
#